data_AF-A0A1H5ILE4-F1
#
_entry.id   AF-A0A1H5ILE4-F1
#
_cell.length_a   1.000
_cell.length_b   1.000
_cell.length_c   1.000
_cell.angle_alpha   90.00
_cell.angle_beta   90.00
_cell.angle_gamma   90.00
#
_symmetry.space_group_name_H-M   'P 1'
#
loop_
_entity.id
_entity.type
_entity.pdbx_description
1 polymer ?
#
loop_
_entity_poly.entity_id
_entity_poly.type
_entity_poly.pdbx_seq_one_letter_code
_entity_poly.pdbx_strand_id
1 'polypeptide(L)'
;MKISTAFMYCFFGFCSFFLNAQSSDKQLKPNNYKEQIVHSYYLFQKYENERLLDSVLRFIKLNEFVIKEDSINSKIYYLKGVSNLYLKRYEKADAYFLKSFDLAKKTNDILLKGTIYNSRGVCVSMGKKNYIKAEEFYKKAINNYVKINELPQQIDSYYNLTLNERKRKNWGKSSEYAITCLKLIDEDKERVAGISRLYYFIADNSFELNKNEEAIQNLQKAEKYAAPDDSYVNGFINETYAKIYESKKEYTLALDRYKKVNKNLRQTNEKNEGKLSKSFIEELDLESKLKSEKEAIINTQNKQLLVSVLIIVTFLLLTLVLYWLIKKNKKKNNRIKQLNSDLQSLILNLKNKNQDLVDKKQEIENLLKLNEQATFSRVLKINTYNDAIRKITDDIEIYTENNSSASSYLITVNKKLLALISEEELWQDFKIQFEKIRPDFFNKLKEHTPSLSINDLKHCTYIISNLKSKEVAQLINVSPRSVETTRYRIKKKMGLDKEDNIYDLLSVL
;
A
#
# COMPACT_ATOMS: atom_id res chain seq x y z
N MET A 1 0.47 -15.63 2.05
CA MET A 1 -0.81 -14.93 2.30
C MET A 1 -0.75 -14.02 3.54
N LYS A 2 0.33 -13.25 3.75
CA LYS A 2 0.47 -12.28 4.88
C LYS A 2 1.03 -10.89 4.47
N ILE A 3 1.23 -10.66 3.17
CA ILE A 3 1.77 -9.37 2.64
C ILE A 3 0.63 -8.43 2.16
N SER A 4 -0.60 -8.94 2.02
CA SER A 4 -1.73 -8.18 1.46
C SER A 4 -2.44 -7.24 2.45
N THR A 5 -2.34 -7.49 3.77
CA THR A 5 -3.01 -6.67 4.78
C THR A 5 -2.24 -5.39 5.11
N ALA A 6 -0.90 -5.40 5.10
CA ALA A 6 -0.09 -4.21 5.35
C ALA A 6 -0.25 -3.14 4.25
N PHE A 7 -0.53 -3.54 3.00
CA PHE A 7 -0.71 -2.63 1.88
C PHE A 7 -2.06 -1.90 1.91
N MET A 8 -3.10 -2.51 2.49
CA MET A 8 -4.44 -1.90 2.60
C MET A 8 -4.48 -0.78 3.65
N TYR A 9 -3.79 -0.95 4.78
CA TYR A 9 -3.76 0.06 5.85
C TYR A 9 -2.91 1.29 5.50
N CYS A 10 -1.83 1.13 4.74
CA CYS A 10 -1.04 2.28 4.25
C CYS A 10 -1.80 3.11 3.21
N PHE A 11 -2.72 2.52 2.44
CA PHE A 11 -3.52 3.25 1.45
C PHE A 11 -4.67 4.05 2.11
N PHE A 12 -5.29 3.51 3.16
CA PHE A 12 -6.34 4.23 3.91
C PHE A 12 -5.77 5.33 4.83
N GLY A 13 -4.55 5.19 5.35
CA GLY A 13 -3.90 6.22 6.18
C GLY A 13 -3.48 7.49 5.41
N PHE A 14 -3.26 7.38 4.09
CA PHE A 14 -2.82 8.50 3.25
C PHE A 14 -3.97 9.41 2.80
N CYS A 15 -5.22 8.90 2.75
CA CYS A 15 -6.40 9.72 2.42
C CYS A 15 -6.86 10.63 3.58
N SER A 16 -6.55 10.28 4.82
CA SER A 16 -6.92 11.08 6.01
C SER A 16 -6.04 12.31 6.25
N PHE A 17 -4.89 12.44 5.56
CA PHE A 17 -3.95 13.55 5.80
C PHE A 17 -4.15 14.77 4.88
N PHE A 18 -5.01 14.69 3.87
CA PHE A 18 -5.26 15.77 2.90
C PHE A 18 -6.57 16.54 3.10
N LEU A 19 -7.38 16.20 4.11
CA LEU A 19 -8.67 16.85 4.37
C LEU A 19 -8.63 17.94 5.46
N ASN A 20 -7.50 18.17 6.12
CA ASN A 20 -7.41 19.08 7.28
C ASN A 20 -6.50 20.29 7.07
N ALA A 21 -6.54 20.92 5.88
CA ALA A 21 -5.78 22.14 5.64
C ALA A 21 -6.53 23.13 4.76
N GLN A 22 -7.56 23.79 5.30
CA GLN A 22 -7.95 25.17 4.94
C GLN A 22 -9.11 25.67 5.81
N SER A 23 -8.82 26.61 6.71
CA SER A 23 -9.58 27.86 6.90
C SER A 23 -9.11 28.54 8.20
N SER A 24 -8.11 29.41 8.09
CA SER A 24 -7.76 30.37 9.13
C SER A 24 -8.68 31.58 9.01
N ASP A 25 -9.94 31.42 9.42
CA ASP A 25 -10.78 32.52 9.91
C ASP A 25 -11.00 32.22 11.38
N LYS A 26 -10.81 33.21 12.26
CA LYS A 26 -10.89 33.08 13.74
C LYS A 26 -12.06 32.16 14.16
N GLN A 27 -11.75 30.88 14.36
CA GLN A 27 -12.74 29.87 14.70
C GLN A 27 -13.18 30.10 16.14
N LEU A 28 -14.48 30.32 16.32
CA LEU A 28 -15.18 30.11 17.59
C LEU A 28 -14.84 28.69 18.09
N LYS A 29 -14.21 28.59 19.27
CA LYS A 29 -13.69 27.31 19.77
C LYS A 29 -14.84 26.31 20.07
N PRO A 30 -14.72 25.01 19.72
CA PRO A 30 -15.83 24.03 19.78
C PRO A 30 -16.33 23.63 21.18
N ASN A 31 -15.57 23.91 22.25
CA ASN A 31 -15.80 23.26 23.55
C ASN A 31 -17.11 23.67 24.25
N ASN A 32 -17.86 24.65 23.72
CA ASN A 32 -19.20 24.97 24.24
C ASN A 32 -20.16 25.52 23.17
N TYR A 33 -20.32 24.80 22.06
CA TYR A 33 -21.15 25.25 20.92
C TYR A 33 -22.63 25.54 21.31
N LYS A 34 -23.17 24.83 22.29
CA LYS A 34 -24.55 25.04 22.80
C LYS A 34 -24.70 26.41 23.47
N GLU A 35 -23.82 26.74 24.41
CA GLU A 35 -23.81 28.06 25.05
C GLU A 35 -23.55 29.16 24.03
N GLN A 36 -22.69 28.93 23.05
CA GLN A 36 -22.45 29.89 21.98
C GLN A 36 -23.72 30.18 21.18
N ILE A 37 -24.47 29.15 20.75
CA ILE A 37 -25.74 29.34 20.03
C ILE A 37 -26.73 30.15 20.88
N VAL A 38 -26.87 29.80 22.16
CA VAL A 38 -27.78 30.49 23.08
C VAL A 38 -27.35 31.94 23.30
N HIS A 39 -26.07 32.17 23.57
CA HIS A 39 -25.49 33.50 23.75
C HIS A 39 -25.69 34.36 22.50
N SER A 40 -25.40 33.83 21.32
CA SER A 40 -25.60 34.56 20.07
C SER A 40 -27.06 34.83 19.76
N TYR A 41 -27.99 33.94 20.14
CA TYR A 41 -29.42 34.23 20.06
C TYR A 41 -29.79 35.46 20.91
N TYR A 42 -29.33 35.53 22.16
CA TYR A 42 -29.63 36.67 23.04
C TYR A 42 -28.93 37.96 22.59
N LEU A 43 -27.68 37.88 22.13
CA LEU A 43 -27.01 39.01 21.48
C LEU A 43 -27.79 39.49 20.25
N PHE A 44 -28.28 38.59 19.42
CA PHE A 44 -29.10 38.95 18.27
C PHE A 44 -30.41 39.60 18.72
N GLN A 45 -31.10 39.09 19.74
CA GLN A 45 -32.31 39.74 20.29
C GLN A 45 -32.04 41.16 20.80
N LYS A 46 -30.85 41.42 21.35
CA LYS A 46 -30.50 42.74 21.89
C LYS A 46 -30.08 43.75 20.81
N TYR A 47 -29.34 43.30 19.80
CA TYR A 47 -28.68 44.20 18.84
C TYR A 47 -29.24 44.12 17.42
N GLU A 48 -30.05 43.11 17.10
CA GLU A 48 -30.63 42.84 15.78
C GLU A 48 -29.60 42.87 14.63
N ASN A 49 -28.37 42.45 14.91
CA ASN A 49 -27.26 42.54 13.97
C ASN A 49 -27.31 41.38 12.95
N GLU A 50 -27.57 41.71 11.68
CA GLU A 50 -27.65 40.74 10.57
C GLU A 50 -26.36 39.94 10.38
N ARG A 51 -25.17 40.55 10.57
CA ARG A 51 -23.89 39.83 10.45
C ARG A 51 -23.73 38.77 11.54
N LEU A 52 -24.23 39.04 12.74
CA LEU A 52 -24.23 38.07 13.83
C LEU A 52 -25.16 36.89 13.50
N LEU A 53 -26.34 37.16 12.95
CA LEU A 53 -27.29 36.13 12.51
C LEU A 53 -26.65 35.19 11.48
N ASP A 54 -26.04 35.74 10.43
CA ASP A 54 -25.40 34.95 9.37
C ASP A 54 -24.21 34.15 9.89
N SER A 55 -23.40 34.74 10.76
CA SER A 55 -22.26 34.06 11.39
C SER A 55 -22.70 32.83 12.18
N VAL A 56 -23.75 32.94 13.00
CA VAL A 56 -24.27 31.84 13.83
C VAL A 56 -24.88 30.75 12.97
N LEU A 57 -25.68 31.11 11.97
CA LEU A 57 -26.30 30.11 11.07
C LEU A 57 -25.24 29.39 10.23
N ARG A 58 -24.19 30.08 9.79
CA ARG A 58 -23.04 29.47 9.09
C ARG A 58 -22.28 28.53 10.03
N PHE A 59 -22.01 28.95 11.27
CA PHE A 59 -21.36 28.13 12.28
C PHE A 59 -22.13 26.82 12.53
N ILE A 60 -23.45 26.89 12.73
CA ILE A 60 -24.31 25.71 12.90
C ILE A 60 -24.26 24.80 11.66
N LYS A 61 -24.30 25.40 10.46
CA LYS A 61 -24.34 24.65 9.20
C LYS A 61 -23.03 23.91 8.91
N LEU A 62 -21.88 24.54 9.15
CA LEU A 62 -20.56 23.98 8.83
C LEU A 62 -20.15 22.83 9.75
N ASN A 63 -20.68 22.78 10.97
CA ASN A 63 -20.27 21.80 11.98
C ASN A 63 -21.28 20.64 12.15
N GLU A 64 -22.40 20.65 11.42
CA GLU A 64 -23.43 19.59 11.42
C GLU A 64 -23.86 19.10 12.82
N PHE A 65 -23.97 20.03 13.78
CA PHE A 65 -24.24 19.67 15.17
C PHE A 65 -25.58 18.93 15.33
N VAL A 66 -25.55 17.79 16.04
CA VAL A 66 -26.75 17.08 16.48
C VAL A 66 -27.20 17.67 17.82
N ILE A 67 -28.18 18.57 17.76
CA ILE A 67 -28.75 19.22 18.94
C ILE A 67 -30.03 18.49 19.32
N LYS A 68 -30.06 17.90 20.53
CA LYS A 68 -31.21 17.13 21.01
C LYS A 68 -32.14 17.97 21.90
N GLU A 69 -31.63 19.08 22.43
CA GLU A 69 -32.37 19.96 23.32
C GLU A 69 -33.41 20.80 22.55
N ASP A 70 -34.68 20.58 22.86
CA ASP A 70 -35.80 21.33 22.28
C ASP A 70 -35.62 22.85 22.46
N SER A 71 -35.05 23.31 23.58
CA SER A 71 -34.85 24.74 23.87
C SER A 71 -33.86 25.41 22.92
N ILE A 72 -32.79 24.71 22.57
CA ILE A 72 -31.75 25.20 21.65
C ILE A 72 -32.26 25.08 20.21
N ASN A 73 -32.86 23.95 19.84
CA ASN A 73 -33.47 23.76 18.52
C ASN A 73 -34.53 24.81 18.22
N SER A 74 -35.34 25.18 19.22
CA SER A 74 -36.32 26.26 19.09
C SER A 74 -35.67 27.58 18.67
N LYS A 75 -34.59 27.99 19.34
CA LYS A 75 -33.84 29.22 19.04
C LYS A 75 -33.21 29.16 17.64
N ILE A 76 -32.69 28.01 17.23
CA ILE A 76 -32.13 27.81 15.88
C ILE A 76 -33.21 27.96 14.80
N TYR A 77 -34.37 27.35 14.98
CA TYR A 77 -35.47 27.51 14.04
C TYR A 77 -35.96 28.97 13.98
N TYR A 78 -36.00 29.66 15.12
CA TYR A 78 -36.30 31.09 15.14
C TYR A 78 -35.29 31.89 14.32
N LEU A 79 -33.97 31.69 14.53
CA LEU A 79 -32.92 32.40 13.77
C LEU A 79 -33.04 32.10 12.26
N LYS A 80 -33.31 30.85 11.87
CA LYS A 80 -33.60 30.48 10.47
C LYS A 80 -34.83 31.21 9.93
N GLY A 81 -35.88 31.36 10.74
CA GLY A 81 -37.08 32.12 10.39
C GLY A 81 -36.75 33.60 10.14
N VAL A 82 -36.01 34.23 11.04
CA VAL A 82 -35.58 35.64 10.91
C VAL A 82 -34.71 35.86 9.67
N SER A 83 -33.75 34.97 9.39
CA SER A 83 -32.93 35.05 8.18
C SER A 83 -33.80 35.01 6.90
N ASN A 84 -34.81 34.15 6.86
CA ASN A 84 -35.75 34.12 5.72
C ASN A 84 -36.67 35.35 5.69
N LEU A 85 -37.00 35.94 6.84
CA LEU A 85 -37.78 37.17 6.91
C LEU A 85 -37.01 38.37 6.31
N TYR A 86 -35.72 38.52 6.63
CA TYR A 86 -34.87 39.56 6.02
C TYR A 86 -34.76 39.40 4.50
N LEU A 87 -34.69 38.16 4.01
CA LEU A 87 -34.74 37.83 2.59
C LEU A 87 -36.14 37.95 1.96
N LYS A 88 -37.13 38.46 2.69
CA LYS A 88 -38.54 38.60 2.27
C LYS A 88 -39.21 37.28 1.83
N ARG A 89 -38.70 36.13 2.29
CA ARG A 89 -39.24 34.79 2.03
C ARG A 89 -40.29 34.43 3.09
N TYR A 90 -41.38 35.19 3.13
CA TYR A 90 -42.34 35.19 4.25
C TYR A 90 -42.95 33.83 4.56
N GLU A 91 -43.29 33.02 3.56
CA GLU A 91 -43.87 31.69 3.79
C GLU A 91 -42.87 30.73 4.43
N LYS A 92 -41.62 30.75 3.95
CA LYS A 92 -40.53 29.95 4.49
C LYS A 92 -40.14 30.40 5.90
N ALA A 93 -40.19 31.71 6.16
CA ALA A 93 -40.01 32.27 7.49
C ALA A 93 -41.10 31.78 8.45
N ASP A 94 -42.38 31.87 8.09
CA ASP A 94 -43.50 31.41 8.92
C ASP A 94 -43.43 29.90 9.21
N ALA A 95 -43.01 29.09 8.24
CA ALA A 95 -42.80 27.66 8.43
C ALA A 95 -41.71 27.35 9.48
N TYR A 96 -40.62 28.11 9.51
CA TYR A 96 -39.60 27.98 10.54
C TYR A 96 -40.08 28.50 11.90
N PHE A 97 -40.83 29.61 11.92
CA PHE A 97 -41.42 30.14 13.15
C PHE A 97 -42.42 29.17 13.76
N LEU A 98 -43.20 28.43 12.96
CA LEU A 98 -44.09 27.36 13.46
C LEU A 98 -43.31 26.23 14.13
N LYS A 99 -42.23 25.74 13.49
CA LYS A 99 -41.35 24.71 14.09
C LYS A 99 -40.73 25.18 15.40
N SER A 100 -40.27 26.44 15.44
CA SER A 100 -39.77 27.07 16.66
C SER A 100 -40.86 27.15 17.73
N PHE A 101 -42.07 27.52 17.35
CA PHE A 101 -43.19 27.70 18.28
C PHE A 101 -43.60 26.40 18.97
N ASP A 102 -43.64 25.29 18.23
CA ASP A 102 -43.98 23.97 18.78
C ASP A 102 -42.97 23.53 19.84
N LEU A 103 -41.68 23.82 19.65
CA LEU A 103 -40.63 23.54 20.62
C LEU A 103 -40.67 24.52 21.81
N ALA A 104 -40.85 25.82 21.56
CA ALA A 104 -40.98 26.83 22.62
C ALA A 104 -42.16 26.57 23.56
N LYS A 105 -43.25 25.99 23.04
CA LYS A 105 -44.37 25.50 23.86
C LYS A 105 -43.95 24.38 24.80
N LYS A 106 -43.25 23.36 24.31
CA LYS A 106 -42.78 22.23 25.11
C LYS A 106 -41.84 22.67 26.23
N THR A 107 -40.96 23.62 25.95
CA THR A 107 -39.99 24.13 26.93
C THR A 107 -40.51 25.28 27.78
N ASN A 108 -41.77 25.67 27.59
CA ASN A 108 -42.41 26.82 28.24
C ASN A 108 -41.61 28.14 28.17
N ASP A 109 -40.90 28.38 27.06
CA ASP A 109 -40.07 29.59 26.86
C ASP A 109 -40.99 30.78 26.51
N ILE A 110 -41.40 31.55 27.52
CA ILE A 110 -42.38 32.65 27.38
C ILE A 110 -41.86 33.77 26.49
N LEU A 111 -40.59 34.16 26.68
CA LEU A 111 -39.93 35.18 25.87
C LEU A 111 -39.94 34.78 24.39
N LEU A 112 -39.46 33.57 24.08
CA LEU A 112 -39.40 33.09 22.70
C LEU A 112 -40.79 32.92 22.06
N LYS A 113 -41.80 32.47 22.82
CA LYS A 113 -43.19 32.45 22.34
C LYS A 113 -43.67 33.84 21.94
N GLY A 114 -43.39 34.85 22.76
CA GLY A 114 -43.69 36.25 22.44
C GLY A 114 -42.97 36.72 21.17
N THR A 115 -41.68 36.47 21.07
CA THR A 115 -40.84 36.84 19.92
C THR A 115 -41.30 36.20 18.62
N ILE A 116 -41.65 34.92 18.67
CA ILE A 116 -42.21 34.22 17.51
C ILE A 116 -43.54 34.87 17.10
N TYR A 117 -44.45 35.15 18.03
CA TYR A 117 -45.71 35.81 17.69
C TYR A 117 -45.48 37.16 17.02
N ASN A 118 -44.58 37.99 17.55
CA ASN A 118 -44.25 39.28 16.94
C ASN A 118 -43.72 39.10 15.50
N SER A 119 -42.74 38.22 15.30
CA SER A 119 -42.17 37.95 13.97
C SER A 119 -43.19 37.37 12.98
N ARG A 120 -44.13 36.54 13.44
CA ARG A 120 -45.23 36.03 12.59
C ARG A 120 -46.23 37.13 12.24
N GLY A 121 -46.48 38.06 13.15
CA GLY A 121 -47.24 39.29 12.85
C GLY A 121 -46.64 40.06 11.69
N VAL A 122 -45.31 40.24 11.69
CA VAL A 122 -44.57 40.90 10.60
C VAL A 122 -44.70 40.10 9.29
N CYS A 123 -44.53 38.76 9.33
CA CYS A 123 -44.67 37.92 8.14
C CYS A 123 -46.04 38.05 7.48
N VAL A 124 -47.11 38.03 8.29
CA VAL A 124 -48.48 38.09 7.77
C VAL A 124 -48.83 39.50 7.29
N SER A 125 -48.37 40.54 7.99
CA SER A 125 -48.56 41.93 7.58
C SER A 125 -47.84 42.25 6.26
N MET A 126 -46.59 41.81 6.10
CA MET A 126 -45.78 42.12 4.92
C MET A 126 -46.05 41.19 3.74
N GLY A 127 -46.17 39.89 3.99
CA GLY A 127 -46.32 38.88 2.93
C GLY A 127 -47.76 38.75 2.44
N LYS A 128 -48.74 38.69 3.36
CA LYS A 128 -50.15 38.45 3.02
C LYS A 128 -51.02 39.70 3.11
N LYS A 129 -50.48 40.82 3.61
CA LYS A 129 -51.23 42.05 3.90
C LYS A 129 -52.47 41.83 4.78
N ASN A 130 -52.46 40.77 5.59
CA ASN A 130 -53.57 40.47 6.49
C ASN A 130 -53.32 41.14 7.85
N TYR A 131 -53.69 42.41 7.92
CA TYR A 131 -53.43 43.27 9.08
C TYR A 131 -54.25 42.89 10.31
N ILE A 132 -55.42 42.27 10.15
CA ILE A 132 -56.24 41.78 11.28
C ILE A 132 -55.50 40.65 11.99
N LYS A 133 -55.05 39.65 11.23
CA LYS A 133 -54.31 38.52 11.78
C LYS A 133 -52.94 38.95 12.35
N ALA A 134 -52.31 39.93 11.73
CA ALA A 134 -51.08 40.52 12.28
C ALA A 134 -51.33 41.20 13.65
N GLU A 135 -52.43 41.97 13.79
CA GLU A 135 -52.84 42.58 15.06
C GLU A 135 -53.02 41.52 16.16
N GLU A 136 -53.70 40.41 15.86
CA GLU A 136 -53.86 39.30 16.81
C GLU A 136 -52.52 38.75 17.29
N PHE A 137 -51.56 38.59 16.37
CA PHE A 137 -50.24 38.09 16.71
C PHE A 137 -49.44 39.08 17.56
N TYR A 138 -49.46 40.38 17.24
CA TYR A 138 -48.79 41.38 18.06
C TYR A 138 -49.38 41.46 19.48
N LYS A 139 -50.70 41.36 19.62
CA LYS A 139 -51.34 41.30 20.95
C LYS A 139 -50.95 40.04 21.73
N LYS A 140 -50.87 38.88 21.06
CA LYS A 140 -50.36 37.64 21.67
C LYS A 140 -48.90 37.78 22.10
N ALA A 141 -48.07 38.49 21.33
CA ALA A 141 -46.69 38.78 21.70
C ALA A 141 -46.62 39.63 22.99
N ILE A 142 -47.34 40.76 23.02
CA ILE A 142 -47.41 41.66 24.18
C ILE A 142 -47.86 40.90 25.44
N ASN A 143 -48.89 40.07 25.35
CA ASN A 143 -49.36 39.26 26.50
C ASN A 143 -48.27 38.29 27.03
N ASN A 144 -47.37 37.78 26.17
CA ASN A 144 -46.24 36.99 26.66
C ASN A 144 -45.20 37.89 27.34
N TYR A 145 -44.85 39.04 26.75
CA TYR A 145 -43.83 39.92 27.30
C TYR A 145 -44.23 40.58 28.62
N VAL A 146 -45.50 40.96 28.79
CA VAL A 146 -46.04 41.51 30.04
C VAL A 146 -45.87 40.52 31.20
N LYS A 147 -46.04 39.21 30.96
CA LYS A 147 -45.90 38.18 32.01
C LYS A 147 -44.51 38.07 32.60
N ILE A 148 -43.49 38.53 31.87
CA ILE A 148 -42.08 38.43 32.23
C ILE A 148 -41.40 39.80 32.32
N ASN A 149 -42.17 40.89 32.27
CA ASN A 149 -41.68 42.27 32.32
C ASN A 149 -40.59 42.61 31.28
N GLU A 150 -40.68 42.03 30.07
CA GLU A 150 -39.74 42.31 28.98
C GLU A 150 -40.19 43.59 28.24
N LEU A 151 -39.78 44.74 28.77
CA LEU A 151 -40.21 46.07 28.30
C LEU A 151 -39.75 46.39 26.86
N PRO A 152 -38.50 46.12 26.44
CA PRO A 152 -38.05 46.44 25.08
C PRO A 152 -38.90 45.77 23.99
N GLN A 153 -39.29 44.51 24.19
CA GLN A 153 -40.07 43.76 23.22
C GLN A 153 -41.55 44.14 23.22
N GLN A 154 -42.07 44.68 24.34
CA GLN A 154 -43.38 45.33 24.35
C GLN A 154 -43.36 46.59 23.49
N ILE A 155 -42.35 47.44 23.63
CA ILE A 155 -42.16 48.65 22.81
C ILE A 155 -42.18 48.28 21.32
N ASP A 156 -41.37 47.30 20.90
CA ASP A 156 -41.31 46.87 19.50
C ASP A 156 -42.65 46.34 18.97
N SER A 157 -43.41 45.64 19.82
CA SER A 157 -44.74 45.12 19.46
C SER A 157 -45.80 46.22 19.35
N TYR A 158 -45.79 47.22 20.22
CA TYR A 158 -46.68 48.39 20.13
C TYR A 158 -46.32 49.29 18.94
N TYR A 159 -45.04 49.40 18.63
CA TYR A 159 -44.57 50.07 17.42
C TYR A 159 -45.13 49.37 16.16
N ASN A 160 -45.08 48.04 16.12
CA ASN A 160 -45.67 47.24 15.04
C ASN A 160 -47.20 47.38 14.95
N LEU A 161 -47.90 47.42 16.09
CA LEU A 161 -49.35 47.69 16.12
C LEU A 161 -49.68 49.08 15.58
N THR A 162 -48.90 50.10 15.93
CA THR A 162 -49.05 51.47 15.40
C THR A 162 -48.99 51.46 13.88
N LEU A 163 -47.95 50.85 13.30
CA LEU A 163 -47.80 50.72 11.85
C LEU A 163 -48.94 49.91 11.22
N ASN A 164 -49.35 48.82 11.86
CA ASN A 164 -50.42 47.95 11.37
C ASN A 164 -51.76 48.70 11.27
N GLU A 165 -52.12 49.48 12.30
CA GLU A 165 -53.34 50.29 12.28
C GLU A 165 -53.27 51.45 11.28
N ARG A 166 -52.09 52.06 11.07
CA ARG A 166 -51.90 53.03 9.96
C ARG A 166 -52.15 52.40 8.60
N LYS A 167 -51.69 51.16 8.35
CA LYS A 167 -51.98 50.44 7.10
C LYS A 167 -53.47 50.16 6.91
N ARG A 168 -54.23 50.07 8.01
CA ARG A 168 -55.69 49.93 8.00
C ARG A 168 -56.42 51.26 7.96
N LYS A 169 -55.71 52.40 7.99
CA LYS A 169 -56.26 53.75 8.12
C LYS A 169 -57.08 53.96 9.41
N ASN A 170 -56.79 53.18 10.45
CA ASN A 170 -57.37 53.33 11.78
C ASN A 170 -56.56 54.34 12.59
N TRP A 171 -56.62 55.62 12.19
CA TRP A 171 -55.74 56.68 12.68
C TRP A 171 -55.81 56.88 14.19
N GLY A 172 -57.02 56.86 14.78
CA GLY A 172 -57.20 57.01 16.23
C GLY A 172 -56.51 55.90 17.03
N LYS A 173 -56.77 54.65 16.65
CA LYS A 173 -56.18 53.47 17.31
C LYS A 173 -54.66 53.40 17.10
N SER A 174 -54.18 53.81 15.94
CA SER A 174 -52.75 53.99 15.68
C SER A 174 -52.13 54.99 16.65
N SER A 175 -52.76 56.16 16.86
CA SER A 175 -52.27 57.15 17.82
C SER A 175 -52.29 56.63 19.26
N GLU A 176 -53.32 55.87 19.66
CA GLU A 176 -53.36 55.22 20.98
C GLU A 176 -52.17 54.27 21.19
N TYR A 177 -51.86 53.43 20.20
CA TYR A 177 -50.70 52.54 20.26
C TYR A 177 -49.37 53.30 20.23
N ALA A 178 -49.26 54.38 19.47
CA ALA A 178 -48.06 55.22 19.43
C ALA A 178 -47.80 55.91 20.78
N ILE A 179 -48.85 56.43 21.42
CA ILE A 179 -48.78 57.05 22.74
C ILE A 179 -48.41 56.01 23.80
N THR A 180 -48.98 54.81 23.73
CA THR A 180 -48.62 53.71 24.62
C THR A 180 -47.14 53.33 24.45
N CYS A 181 -46.67 53.25 23.19
CA CYS A 181 -45.27 53.01 22.88
C CYS A 181 -44.34 54.08 23.48
N LEU A 182 -44.70 55.37 23.40
CA LEU A 182 -43.93 56.46 23.99
C LEU A 182 -43.86 56.39 25.52
N LYS A 183 -44.96 56.00 26.19
CA LYS A 183 -44.97 55.79 27.65
C LYS A 183 -44.01 54.69 28.07
N LEU A 184 -44.04 53.55 27.36
CA LEU A 184 -43.13 52.43 27.65
C LEU A 184 -41.66 52.81 27.39
N ILE A 185 -41.39 53.65 26.38
CA ILE A 185 -40.05 54.18 26.13
C ILE A 185 -39.57 55.07 27.29
N ASP A 186 -40.44 55.91 27.84
CA ASP A 186 -40.12 56.75 29.00
C ASP A 186 -39.84 55.91 30.26
N GLU A 187 -40.55 54.80 30.43
CA GLU A 187 -40.31 53.81 31.49
C GLU A 187 -38.96 53.07 31.33
N ASP A 188 -38.58 52.74 30.08
CA ASP A 188 -37.35 52.01 29.74
C ASP A 188 -36.07 52.83 30.01
N LYS A 189 -36.14 54.16 29.87
CA LYS A 189 -35.06 55.14 30.08
C LYS A 189 -33.78 54.95 29.24
N GLU A 190 -33.61 53.83 28.54
CA GLU A 190 -32.44 53.57 27.69
C GLU A 190 -32.72 53.86 26.21
N ARG A 191 -33.94 53.58 25.73
CA ARG A 191 -34.29 53.72 24.32
C ARG A 191 -34.64 55.15 23.92
N VAL A 192 -33.81 55.76 23.08
CA VAL A 192 -34.13 57.05 22.41
C VAL A 192 -34.54 56.90 20.94
N ALA A 193 -34.21 55.76 20.34
CA ALA A 193 -34.47 55.49 18.93
C ALA A 193 -35.98 55.37 18.65
N GLY A 194 -36.43 56.01 17.57
CA GLY A 194 -37.82 55.92 17.10
C GLY A 194 -38.80 56.94 17.70
N ILE A 195 -38.42 57.71 18.73
CA ILE A 195 -39.27 58.72 19.38
C ILE A 195 -39.77 59.76 18.36
N SER A 196 -38.87 60.34 17.56
CA SER A 196 -39.24 61.31 16.51
C SER A 196 -40.29 60.74 15.55
N ARG A 197 -40.11 59.49 15.14
CA ARG A 197 -41.00 58.81 14.20
C ARG A 197 -42.37 58.50 14.80
N LEU A 198 -42.43 58.17 16.10
CA LEU A 198 -43.69 57.99 16.82
C LEU A 198 -44.47 59.31 16.91
N TYR A 199 -43.81 60.42 17.26
CA TYR A 199 -44.44 61.75 17.23
C TYR A 199 -44.91 62.14 15.82
N TYR A 200 -44.11 61.84 14.79
CA TYR A 200 -44.54 62.00 13.40
C TYR A 200 -45.79 61.17 13.08
N PHE A 201 -45.83 59.89 13.47
CA PHE A 201 -47.02 59.06 13.23
C PHE A 201 -48.27 59.62 13.91
N ILE A 202 -48.15 60.11 15.15
CA ILE A 202 -49.25 60.77 15.85
C ILE A 202 -49.68 62.01 15.06
N ALA A 203 -48.73 62.85 14.66
CA ALA A 203 -49.04 64.07 13.90
C ALA A 203 -49.76 63.79 12.58
N ASP A 204 -49.26 62.84 11.81
CA ASP A 204 -49.84 62.44 10.52
C ASP A 204 -51.23 61.81 10.71
N ASN A 205 -51.42 60.97 11.73
CA ASN A 205 -52.76 60.47 12.09
C ASN A 205 -53.71 61.62 12.45
N SER A 206 -53.23 62.61 13.22
CA SER A 206 -54.05 63.75 13.65
C SER A 206 -54.41 64.65 12.46
N PHE A 207 -53.51 64.80 11.49
CA PHE A 207 -53.81 65.48 10.22
C PHE A 207 -54.91 64.75 9.44
N GLU A 208 -54.81 63.43 9.27
CA GLU A 208 -55.85 62.61 8.60
C GLU A 208 -57.21 62.64 9.33
N LEU A 209 -57.21 62.94 10.63
CA LEU A 209 -58.40 63.17 11.44
C LEU A 209 -58.88 64.62 11.45
N ASN A 210 -58.32 65.50 10.60
CA ASN A 210 -58.58 66.94 10.53
C ASN A 210 -58.28 67.72 11.82
N LYS A 211 -57.38 67.22 12.67
CA LYS A 211 -56.93 67.85 13.92
C LYS A 211 -55.60 68.58 13.71
N ASN A 212 -55.64 69.65 12.91
CA ASN A 212 -54.43 70.33 12.44
C ASN A 212 -53.56 70.94 13.56
N GLU A 213 -54.15 71.45 14.64
CA GLU A 213 -53.38 72.00 15.77
C GLU A 213 -52.61 70.91 16.52
N GLU A 214 -53.28 69.80 16.80
CA GLU A 214 -52.67 68.61 17.41
C GLU A 214 -51.56 68.03 16.52
N ALA A 215 -51.78 68.02 15.21
CA ALA A 215 -50.77 67.60 14.24
C ALA A 215 -49.52 68.49 14.31
N ILE A 216 -49.67 69.82 14.30
CA ILE A 216 -48.55 70.76 14.40
C ILE A 216 -47.76 70.58 15.71
N GLN A 217 -48.45 70.44 16.85
CA GLN A 217 -47.79 70.23 18.14
C GLN A 217 -46.94 68.95 18.14
N ASN A 218 -47.45 67.87 17.55
CA ASN A 218 -46.70 66.62 17.46
C ASN A 218 -45.58 66.67 16.41
N LEU A 219 -45.73 67.43 15.32
CA LEU A 219 -44.62 67.68 14.39
C LEU A 219 -43.47 68.44 15.04
N GLN A 220 -43.75 69.44 15.89
CA GLN A 220 -42.72 70.15 16.64
C GLN A 220 -41.95 69.21 17.58
N LYS A 221 -42.66 68.28 18.24
CA LYS A 221 -42.02 67.23 19.03
C LYS A 221 -41.20 66.29 18.13
N ALA A 222 -41.72 65.91 16.97
CA ALA A 222 -40.99 65.07 16.01
C ALA A 222 -39.69 65.75 15.55
N GLU A 223 -39.70 67.03 15.20
CA GLU A 223 -38.52 67.83 14.84
C GLU A 223 -37.50 67.89 15.98
N LYS A 224 -37.96 68.10 17.22
CA LYS A 224 -37.08 68.13 18.42
C LYS A 224 -36.25 66.86 18.58
N TYR A 225 -36.84 65.69 18.30
CA TYR A 225 -36.17 64.39 18.42
C TYR A 225 -35.55 63.89 17.11
N ALA A 226 -35.77 64.57 15.99
CA ALA A 226 -35.24 64.15 14.70
C ALA A 226 -33.74 64.48 14.63
N ALA A 227 -32.92 63.51 14.21
CA ALA A 227 -31.53 63.80 13.93
C ALA A 227 -31.43 64.72 12.69
N PRO A 228 -30.54 65.73 12.68
CA PRO A 228 -30.39 66.64 11.53
C PRO A 228 -30.10 65.93 10.21
N ASP A 229 -29.42 64.77 10.26
CA ASP A 229 -29.04 63.95 9.12
C ASP A 229 -30.02 62.81 8.79
N ASP A 230 -31.11 62.65 9.57
CA ASP A 230 -32.19 61.71 9.24
C ASP A 230 -33.10 62.29 8.16
N SER A 231 -32.57 62.31 6.93
CA SER A 231 -33.26 62.82 5.75
C SER A 231 -34.60 62.08 5.49
N TYR A 232 -34.73 60.84 5.94
CA TYR A 232 -35.95 60.05 5.76
C TYR A 232 -37.08 60.57 6.66
N VAL A 233 -36.84 60.65 7.97
CA VAL A 233 -37.86 61.15 8.92
C VAL A 233 -38.15 62.64 8.67
N ASN A 234 -37.11 63.45 8.43
CA ASN A 234 -37.29 64.88 8.12
C ASN A 234 -38.09 65.10 6.83
N GLY A 235 -38.00 64.20 5.85
CA GLY A 235 -38.85 64.23 4.65
C GLY A 235 -40.34 64.16 4.99
N PHE A 236 -40.75 63.18 5.79
CA PHE A 236 -42.16 63.02 6.18
C PHE A 236 -42.69 64.14 7.06
N ILE A 237 -41.86 64.64 7.98
CA ILE A 237 -42.22 65.80 8.82
C ILE A 237 -42.52 67.02 7.93
N ASN A 238 -41.61 67.33 6.99
CA ASN A 238 -41.80 68.46 6.08
C ASN A 238 -43.02 68.27 5.15
N GLU A 239 -43.25 67.05 4.66
CA GLU A 239 -44.42 66.74 3.83
C GLU A 239 -45.73 66.98 4.60
N THR A 240 -45.80 66.56 5.86
CA THR A 240 -47.00 66.75 6.69
C THR A 240 -47.24 68.23 6.99
N TYR A 241 -46.19 68.99 7.31
CA TYR A 241 -46.31 70.45 7.42
C TYR A 241 -46.82 71.08 6.12
N ALA A 242 -46.30 70.65 4.97
CA ALA A 242 -46.71 71.19 3.68
C ALA A 242 -48.20 70.92 3.41
N LYS A 243 -48.68 69.70 3.65
CA LYS A 243 -50.11 69.33 3.53
C LYS A 243 -51.00 70.14 4.46
N ILE A 244 -50.56 70.39 5.69
CA ILE A 244 -51.31 71.24 6.64
C ILE A 244 -51.40 72.67 6.11
N TYR A 245 -50.28 73.28 5.71
CA TYR A 245 -50.29 74.64 5.17
C TYR A 245 -51.11 74.76 3.89
N GLU A 246 -51.05 73.76 3.01
CA GLU A 246 -51.86 73.69 1.79
C GLU A 246 -53.35 73.61 2.13
N SER A 247 -53.75 72.78 3.11
CA SER A 247 -55.15 72.70 3.58
C SER A 247 -55.68 74.03 4.14
N LYS A 248 -54.78 74.88 4.67
CA LYS A 248 -55.06 76.24 5.16
C LYS A 248 -54.94 77.32 4.08
N LYS A 249 -54.60 76.95 2.83
CA LYS A 249 -54.30 77.86 1.71
C LYS A 249 -53.10 78.78 1.95
N GLU A 250 -52.20 78.40 2.86
CA GLU A 250 -50.94 79.09 3.15
C GLU A 250 -49.83 78.63 2.18
N TYR A 251 -50.04 78.87 0.88
CA TYR A 251 -49.25 78.24 -0.19
C TYR A 251 -47.75 78.57 -0.15
N THR A 252 -47.35 79.75 0.32
CA THR A 252 -45.93 80.12 0.46
C THR A 252 -45.22 79.24 1.48
N LEU A 253 -45.87 78.96 2.62
CA LEU A 253 -45.31 78.10 3.67
C LEU A 253 -45.33 76.63 3.23
N ALA A 254 -46.39 76.21 2.54
CA ALA A 254 -46.45 74.88 1.93
C ALA A 254 -45.29 74.66 0.94
N LEU A 255 -45.03 75.65 0.06
CA LEU A 255 -43.94 75.59 -0.92
C LEU A 255 -42.56 75.52 -0.26
N ASP A 256 -42.29 76.28 0.80
CA ASP A 256 -41.04 76.19 1.55
C ASP A 256 -40.81 74.77 2.08
N ARG A 257 -41.85 74.17 2.68
CA ARG A 257 -41.79 72.81 3.19
C ARG A 257 -41.62 71.78 2.08
N TYR A 258 -42.32 71.90 0.96
CA TYR A 258 -42.12 71.03 -0.21
C TYR A 258 -40.69 71.14 -0.81
N LYS A 259 -40.07 72.32 -0.80
CA LYS A 259 -38.65 72.47 -1.18
C LYS A 259 -37.72 71.70 -0.24
N LYS A 260 -38.00 71.72 1.06
CA LYS A 260 -37.27 70.90 2.06
C LYS A 260 -37.46 69.41 1.80
N VAL A 261 -38.68 68.95 1.50
CA VAL A 261 -38.96 67.56 1.09
C VAL A 261 -38.08 67.15 -0.09
N ASN A 262 -37.98 67.97 -1.14
CA ASN A 262 -37.12 67.67 -2.30
C ASN A 262 -35.64 67.53 -1.90
N LYS A 263 -35.13 68.44 -1.04
CA LYS A 263 -33.77 68.34 -0.48
C LYS A 263 -33.58 67.04 0.30
N ASN A 264 -34.51 66.70 1.18
CA ASN A 264 -34.48 65.46 1.97
C ASN A 264 -34.52 64.20 1.08
N LEU A 265 -35.31 64.22 0.01
CA LEU A 265 -35.42 63.11 -0.94
C LEU A 265 -34.10 62.92 -1.71
N ARG A 266 -33.48 64.00 -2.20
CA ARG A 266 -32.16 63.95 -2.86
C ARG A 266 -31.09 63.35 -1.95
N GLN A 267 -30.99 63.85 -0.71
CA GLN A 267 -30.05 63.31 0.27
C GLN A 267 -30.29 61.82 0.58
N THR A 268 -31.57 61.42 0.66
CA THR A 268 -31.93 60.01 0.88
C THR A 268 -31.53 59.15 -0.32
N ASN A 269 -31.74 59.63 -1.54
CA ASN A 269 -31.35 58.92 -2.76
C ASN A 269 -29.83 58.79 -2.87
N GLU A 270 -29.07 59.86 -2.66
CA GLU A 270 -27.60 59.83 -2.64
C GLU A 270 -27.07 58.82 -1.60
N LYS A 271 -27.66 58.80 -0.39
CA LYS A 271 -27.31 57.84 0.66
C LYS A 271 -27.64 56.40 0.24
N ASN A 272 -28.76 56.17 -0.43
CA ASN A 272 -29.17 54.86 -0.91
C ASN A 272 -28.29 54.39 -2.08
N GLU A 273 -27.96 55.26 -3.02
CA GLU A 273 -27.01 54.99 -4.12
C GLU A 273 -25.63 54.65 -3.57
N GLY A 274 -25.14 55.40 -2.58
CA GLY A 274 -23.88 55.09 -1.91
C GLY A 274 -23.89 53.72 -1.22
N LYS A 275 -25.00 53.37 -0.52
CA LYS A 275 -25.17 52.03 0.08
C LYS A 275 -25.24 50.92 -0.97
N LEU A 276 -25.97 51.14 -2.07
CA LEU A 276 -26.12 50.17 -3.15
C LEU A 276 -24.78 49.94 -3.87
N SER A 277 -24.07 51.02 -4.20
CA SER A 277 -22.73 50.96 -4.78
C SER A 277 -21.75 50.19 -3.89
N LYS A 278 -21.77 50.47 -2.58
CA LYS A 278 -20.98 49.71 -1.60
C LYS A 278 -21.36 48.22 -1.58
N SER A 279 -22.65 47.89 -1.58
CA SER A 279 -23.11 46.50 -1.63
C SER A 279 -22.65 45.78 -2.90
N PHE A 280 -22.68 46.45 -4.04
CA PHE A 280 -22.23 45.90 -5.32
C PHE A 280 -20.72 45.68 -5.34
N ILE A 281 -19.93 46.59 -4.78
CA ILE A 281 -18.48 46.42 -4.62
C ILE A 281 -18.17 45.24 -3.70
N GLU A 282 -18.89 45.09 -2.58
CA GLU A 282 -18.74 43.95 -1.67
C GLU A 282 -19.11 42.61 -2.36
N GLU A 283 -20.15 42.60 -3.19
CA GLU A 283 -20.54 41.44 -4.00
C GLU A 283 -19.48 41.07 -5.03
N LEU A 284 -18.94 42.04 -5.77
CA LEU A 284 -17.86 41.81 -6.74
C LEU A 284 -16.57 41.27 -6.08
N ASP A 285 -16.21 41.79 -4.90
CA ASP A 285 -15.06 41.29 -4.12
C ASP A 285 -15.29 39.84 -3.67
N LEU A 286 -16.51 39.52 -3.22
CA LEU A 286 -16.89 38.14 -2.88
C LEU A 286 -16.86 37.21 -4.09
N GLU A 287 -17.37 37.64 -5.25
CA GLU A 287 -17.31 36.85 -6.48
C GLU A 287 -15.88 36.60 -6.94
N SER A 288 -15.03 37.63 -6.88
CA SER A 288 -13.60 37.53 -7.19
C SER A 288 -12.90 36.52 -6.26
N LYS A 289 -13.15 36.61 -4.95
CA LYS A 289 -12.64 35.66 -3.95
C LYS A 289 -13.12 34.24 -4.24
N LEU A 290 -14.41 34.03 -4.43
CA LEU A 290 -14.98 32.70 -4.74
C LEU A 290 -14.39 32.12 -6.03
N LYS A 291 -14.16 32.94 -7.06
CA LYS A 291 -13.51 32.51 -8.30
C LYS A 291 -12.08 32.05 -8.03
N SER A 292 -11.30 32.84 -7.28
CA SER A 292 -9.92 32.49 -6.92
C SER A 292 -9.83 31.20 -6.08
N GLU A 293 -10.74 31.00 -5.14
CA GLU A 293 -10.83 29.77 -4.33
C GLU A 293 -11.17 28.56 -5.19
N LYS A 294 -12.14 28.69 -6.11
CA LYS A 294 -12.49 27.62 -7.06
C LYS A 294 -11.30 27.25 -7.95
N GLU A 295 -10.58 28.23 -8.49
CA GLU A 295 -9.39 28.00 -9.31
C GLU A 295 -8.28 27.29 -8.51
N ALA A 296 -8.08 27.65 -7.23
CA ALA A 296 -7.13 26.96 -6.35
C ALA A 296 -7.52 25.50 -6.09
N ILE A 297 -8.81 25.21 -5.87
CA ILE A 297 -9.32 23.85 -5.71
C ILE A 297 -9.11 23.04 -6.99
N ILE A 298 -9.49 23.58 -8.15
CA ILE A 298 -9.32 22.93 -9.45
C ILE A 298 -7.84 22.63 -9.73
N ASN A 299 -6.95 23.60 -9.48
CA ASN A 299 -5.51 23.40 -9.65
C ASN A 299 -4.96 22.32 -8.73
N THR A 300 -5.45 22.24 -7.49
CA THR A 300 -5.08 21.19 -6.54
C THR A 300 -5.55 19.82 -7.01
N GLN A 301 -6.79 19.72 -7.47
CA GLN A 301 -7.36 18.48 -8.04
C GLN A 301 -6.59 18.03 -9.29
N ASN A 302 -6.25 18.95 -10.20
CA ASN A 302 -5.45 18.65 -11.39
C ASN A 302 -4.06 18.12 -11.02
N LYS A 303 -3.38 18.71 -10.03
CA LYS A 303 -2.09 18.20 -9.52
C LYS A 303 -2.22 16.78 -8.95
N GLN A 304 -3.26 16.52 -8.14
CA GLN A 304 -3.53 15.19 -7.58
C GLN A 304 -3.80 14.15 -8.67
N LEU A 305 -4.56 14.52 -9.70
CA LEU A 305 -4.85 13.65 -10.84
C LEU A 305 -3.57 13.32 -11.63
N LEU A 306 -2.73 14.32 -11.92
CA LEU A 306 -1.44 14.10 -12.59
C LEU A 306 -0.53 13.15 -11.81
N VAL A 307 -0.39 13.34 -10.50
CA VAL A 307 0.40 12.45 -9.63
C VAL A 307 -0.17 11.03 -9.65
N SER A 308 -1.49 10.88 -9.57
CA SER A 308 -2.15 9.58 -9.60
C SER A 308 -1.89 8.84 -10.92
N VAL A 309 -1.98 9.53 -12.05
CA VAL A 309 -1.66 8.97 -13.37
C VAL A 309 -0.20 8.53 -13.46
N LEU A 310 0.74 9.34 -12.96
CA LEU A 310 2.16 8.99 -12.94
C LEU A 310 2.44 7.73 -12.11
N ILE A 311 1.77 7.57 -10.96
CA ILE A 311 1.87 6.36 -10.12
C ILE A 311 1.35 5.12 -10.87
N ILE A 312 0.21 5.23 -11.56
CA ILE A 312 -0.34 4.10 -12.33
C ILE A 312 0.60 3.71 -13.47
N VAL A 313 1.12 4.67 -14.22
CA VAL A 313 2.05 4.42 -15.34
C VAL A 313 3.34 3.77 -14.84
N THR A 314 3.92 4.27 -13.75
CA THR A 314 5.14 3.68 -13.15
C THR A 314 4.89 2.27 -12.63
N PHE A 315 3.75 2.02 -11.99
CA PHE A 315 3.36 0.67 -11.57
C PHE A 315 3.25 -0.30 -12.76
N LEU A 316 2.57 0.11 -13.84
CA LEU A 316 2.45 -0.70 -15.06
C LEU A 316 3.83 -1.01 -15.66
N LEU A 317 4.74 -0.03 -15.75
CA LEU A 317 6.10 -0.26 -16.23
C LEU A 317 6.86 -1.26 -15.35
N LEU A 318 6.77 -1.15 -14.03
CA LEU A 318 7.39 -2.10 -13.09
C LEU A 318 6.85 -3.52 -13.29
N THR A 319 5.54 -3.69 -13.48
CA THR A 319 4.95 -5.02 -13.74
C THR A 319 5.46 -5.63 -15.04
N LEU A 320 5.62 -4.82 -16.10
CA LEU A 320 6.18 -5.27 -17.38
C LEU A 320 7.65 -5.70 -17.24
N VAL A 321 8.45 -4.92 -16.51
CA VAL A 321 9.87 -5.26 -16.24
C VAL A 321 9.96 -6.55 -15.43
N LEU A 322 9.16 -6.71 -14.37
CA LEU A 322 9.14 -7.93 -13.57
C LEU A 322 8.73 -9.16 -14.39
N TYR A 323 7.68 -9.02 -15.22
CA TYR A 323 7.26 -10.09 -16.13
C TYR A 323 8.38 -10.49 -17.10
N TRP A 324 9.08 -9.52 -17.69
CA TRP A 324 10.22 -9.76 -18.57
C TRP A 324 11.38 -10.48 -17.84
N LEU A 325 11.72 -10.05 -16.62
CA LEU A 325 12.75 -10.70 -15.79
C LEU A 325 12.39 -12.15 -15.45
N ILE A 326 11.14 -12.42 -15.08
CA ILE A 326 10.65 -13.78 -14.80
C ILE A 326 10.77 -14.65 -16.05
N LYS A 327 10.35 -14.14 -17.22
CA LYS A 327 10.43 -14.86 -18.50
C LYS A 327 11.89 -15.17 -18.88
N LYS A 328 12.79 -14.19 -18.72
CA LYS A 328 14.24 -14.35 -18.96
C LYS A 328 14.84 -15.40 -18.04
N ASN A 329 14.53 -15.36 -16.75
CA ASN A 329 15.02 -16.32 -15.76
C ASN A 329 14.47 -17.74 -16.01
N LYS A 330 13.19 -17.87 -16.40
CA LYS A 330 12.61 -19.17 -16.78
C LYS A 330 13.34 -19.78 -17.98
N LYS A 331 13.67 -18.98 -19.00
CA LYS A 331 14.45 -19.45 -20.17
C LYS A 331 15.86 -19.90 -19.75
N LYS A 332 16.54 -19.14 -18.90
CA LYS A 332 17.87 -19.50 -18.35
C LYS A 332 17.80 -20.79 -17.54
N ASN A 333 16.83 -20.92 -16.64
CA ASN A 333 16.65 -22.12 -15.82
C ASN A 333 16.33 -23.36 -16.65
N ASN A 334 15.51 -23.23 -17.69
CA ASN A 334 15.23 -24.34 -18.60
C ASN A 334 16.50 -24.78 -19.34
N ARG A 335 17.34 -23.83 -19.78
CA ARG A 335 18.63 -24.13 -20.41
C ARG A 335 19.60 -24.82 -19.45
N ILE A 336 19.65 -24.38 -18.19
CA ILE A 336 20.45 -25.03 -17.14
C ILE A 336 19.95 -26.46 -16.87
N LYS A 337 18.64 -26.66 -16.76
CA LYS A 337 18.06 -28.00 -16.58
C LYS A 337 18.41 -28.94 -17.73
N GLN A 338 18.32 -28.44 -18.97
CA GLN A 338 18.71 -29.22 -20.14
C GLN A 338 20.20 -29.57 -20.11
N LEU A 339 21.07 -28.59 -19.86
CA LEU A 339 22.52 -28.82 -19.80
C LEU A 339 22.90 -29.81 -18.69
N ASN A 340 22.24 -29.76 -17.53
CA ASN A 340 22.46 -30.71 -16.45
C ASN A 340 22.02 -32.13 -16.84
N SER A 341 20.90 -32.28 -17.56
CA SER A 341 20.45 -33.58 -18.08
C SER A 341 21.43 -34.13 -19.10
N ASP A 342 21.90 -33.29 -20.02
CA ASP A 342 22.89 -33.67 -21.04
C ASP A 342 24.20 -34.12 -20.36
N LEU A 343 24.65 -33.37 -19.35
CA LEU A 343 25.85 -33.69 -18.57
C LEU A 343 25.70 -35.01 -17.80
N GLN A 344 24.55 -35.28 -17.19
CA GLN A 344 24.27 -36.56 -16.54
C GLN A 344 24.32 -37.74 -17.52
N SER A 345 23.74 -37.58 -18.71
CA SER A 345 23.78 -38.62 -19.76
C SER A 345 25.22 -38.88 -20.23
N LEU A 346 26.03 -37.83 -20.35
CA LEU A 346 27.43 -37.95 -20.74
C LEU A 346 28.27 -38.67 -19.68
N ILE A 347 28.07 -38.33 -18.40
CA ILE A 347 28.74 -39.03 -17.28
C ILE A 347 28.37 -40.51 -17.29
N LEU A 348 27.09 -40.85 -17.50
CA LEU A 348 26.65 -42.25 -17.56
C LEU A 348 27.31 -43.00 -18.73
N ASN A 349 27.36 -42.38 -19.92
CA ASN A 349 28.02 -42.96 -21.09
C ASN A 349 29.52 -43.19 -20.85
N LEU A 350 30.21 -42.23 -20.24
CA LEU A 350 31.63 -42.37 -19.90
C LEU A 350 31.86 -43.48 -18.86
N LYS A 351 30.98 -43.58 -17.85
CA LYS A 351 31.04 -44.66 -16.85
C LYS A 351 30.88 -46.03 -17.50
N ASN A 352 29.91 -46.19 -18.39
CA ASN A 352 29.68 -47.45 -19.11
C ASN A 352 30.87 -47.83 -20.00
N LYS A 353 31.44 -46.86 -20.74
CA LYS A 353 32.65 -47.09 -21.55
C LYS A 353 33.85 -47.49 -20.69
N ASN A 354 34.04 -46.84 -19.54
CA ASN A 354 35.11 -47.21 -18.63
C ASN A 354 34.94 -48.63 -18.08
N GLN A 355 33.71 -49.05 -17.79
CA GLN A 355 33.46 -50.43 -17.36
C GLN A 355 33.81 -51.45 -18.46
N ASP A 356 33.39 -51.20 -19.71
CA ASP A 356 33.74 -52.06 -20.85
C ASP A 356 35.27 -52.20 -21.05
N LEU A 357 36.01 -51.11 -20.83
CA LEU A 357 37.48 -51.14 -20.89
C LEU A 357 38.10 -51.98 -19.77
N VAL A 358 37.53 -51.92 -18.55
CA VAL A 358 37.99 -52.75 -17.42
C VAL A 358 37.75 -54.23 -17.70
N ASP A 359 36.57 -54.59 -18.20
CA ASP A 359 36.20 -55.97 -18.51
C ASP A 359 37.13 -56.56 -19.59
N LYS A 360 37.40 -55.80 -20.67
CA LYS A 360 38.34 -56.20 -21.73
C LYS A 360 39.77 -56.39 -21.22
N LYS A 361 40.22 -55.54 -20.30
CA LYS A 361 41.56 -55.69 -19.70
C LYS A 361 41.68 -57.02 -18.97
N GLN A 362 40.67 -57.38 -18.18
CA GLN A 362 40.65 -58.63 -17.42
C GLN A 362 40.62 -59.86 -18.33
N GLU A 363 39.91 -59.79 -19.46
CA GLU A 363 39.88 -60.85 -20.47
C GLU A 363 41.29 -61.10 -21.06
N ILE A 364 42.00 -60.04 -21.43
CA ILE A 364 43.37 -60.12 -21.98
C ILE A 364 44.33 -60.76 -20.98
N GLU A 365 44.28 -60.37 -19.70
CA GLU A 365 45.14 -60.93 -18.65
C GLU A 365 44.93 -62.45 -18.48
N ASN A 366 43.69 -62.93 -18.57
CA ASN A 366 43.39 -64.36 -18.51
C ASN A 366 43.94 -65.13 -19.72
N LEU A 367 43.81 -64.56 -20.92
CA LEU A 367 44.34 -65.17 -22.15
C LEU A 367 45.86 -65.31 -22.11
N LEU A 368 46.58 -64.31 -21.60
CA LEU A 368 48.03 -64.37 -21.43
C LEU A 368 48.43 -65.53 -20.51
N LYS A 369 47.79 -65.65 -19.34
CA LYS A 369 48.07 -66.72 -18.37
C LYS A 369 47.88 -68.13 -18.96
N LEU A 370 46.82 -68.34 -19.74
CA LEU A 370 46.58 -69.63 -20.41
C LEU A 370 47.67 -69.95 -21.45
N ASN A 371 48.12 -68.93 -22.19
CA ASN A 371 49.16 -69.10 -23.20
C ASN A 371 50.53 -69.48 -22.58
N GLU A 372 50.88 -68.88 -21.42
CA GLU A 372 52.08 -69.24 -20.66
C GLU A 372 52.06 -70.74 -20.29
N GLN A 373 50.94 -71.20 -19.73
CA GLN A 373 50.77 -72.60 -19.31
C GLN A 373 50.87 -73.58 -20.48
N ALA A 374 50.24 -73.27 -21.61
CA ALA A 374 50.26 -74.13 -22.80
C ALA A 374 51.66 -74.25 -23.40
N THR A 375 52.40 -73.14 -23.48
CA THR A 375 53.76 -73.14 -24.03
C THR A 375 54.71 -73.93 -23.14
N PHE A 376 54.59 -73.74 -21.83
CA PHE A 376 55.38 -74.50 -20.86
C PHE A 376 55.14 -76.01 -20.94
N SER A 377 53.87 -76.44 -21.07
CA SER A 377 53.52 -77.86 -21.26
C SER A 377 54.19 -78.48 -22.49
N ARG A 378 54.35 -77.74 -23.60
CA ARG A 378 55.03 -78.24 -24.81
C ARG A 378 56.51 -78.45 -24.57
N VAL A 379 57.15 -77.50 -23.92
CA VAL A 379 58.58 -77.54 -23.60
C VAL A 379 58.89 -78.72 -22.67
N LEU A 380 58.02 -78.98 -21.70
CA LEU A 380 58.10 -80.14 -20.82
C LEU A 380 58.07 -81.48 -21.59
N LYS A 381 57.17 -81.63 -22.56
CA LYS A 381 57.08 -82.85 -23.38
C LYS A 381 58.38 -83.12 -24.16
N ILE A 382 59.02 -82.06 -24.66
CA ILE A 382 60.31 -82.19 -25.35
C ILE A 382 61.37 -82.78 -24.42
N ASN A 383 61.48 -82.28 -23.18
CA ASN A 383 62.40 -82.85 -22.20
C ASN A 383 62.08 -84.33 -21.88
N THR A 384 60.80 -84.69 -21.71
CA THR A 384 60.43 -86.10 -21.46
C THR A 384 60.78 -87.04 -22.61
N TYR A 385 60.64 -86.58 -23.86
CA TYR A 385 61.06 -87.36 -25.02
C TYR A 385 62.57 -87.54 -25.04
N ASN A 386 63.34 -86.51 -24.68
CA ASN A 386 64.79 -86.59 -24.64
C ASN A 386 65.30 -87.54 -23.54
N ASP A 387 64.69 -87.52 -22.35
CA ASP A 387 65.02 -88.48 -21.28
C ASP A 387 64.70 -89.93 -21.69
N ALA A 388 63.63 -90.15 -22.45
CA ALA A 388 63.31 -91.46 -23.00
C ALA A 388 64.35 -91.93 -24.02
N ILE A 389 64.82 -91.04 -24.91
CA ILE A 389 65.87 -91.36 -25.87
C ILE A 389 67.17 -91.71 -25.12
N ARG A 390 67.51 -91.00 -24.04
CA ARG A 390 68.70 -91.30 -23.21
C ARG A 390 68.66 -92.70 -22.62
N LYS A 391 67.55 -93.07 -21.98
CA LYS A 391 67.41 -94.43 -21.43
C LYS A 391 67.58 -95.50 -22.49
N ILE A 392 67.03 -95.28 -23.68
CA ILE A 392 67.20 -96.20 -24.82
C ILE A 392 68.69 -96.30 -25.20
N THR A 393 69.39 -95.17 -25.25
CA THR A 393 70.83 -95.13 -25.53
C THR A 393 71.65 -95.85 -24.44
N ASP A 394 71.38 -95.58 -23.17
CA ASP A 394 72.08 -96.20 -22.03
C ASP A 394 71.87 -97.73 -22.04
N ASP A 395 70.62 -98.17 -22.28
CA ASP A 395 70.29 -99.60 -22.41
C ASP A 395 71.03 -100.24 -23.61
N ILE A 396 71.18 -99.52 -24.72
CA ILE A 396 71.96 -99.99 -25.88
C ILE A 396 73.45 -100.06 -25.53
N GLU A 397 74.02 -99.08 -24.82
CA GLU A 397 75.44 -99.07 -24.41
C GLU A 397 75.76 -100.26 -23.50
N ILE A 398 74.96 -100.47 -22.44
CA ILE A 398 75.10 -101.59 -21.50
C ILE A 398 75.04 -102.93 -22.24
N TYR A 399 74.15 -103.07 -23.24
CA TYR A 399 74.07 -104.28 -24.04
C TYR A 399 75.31 -104.47 -24.93
N THR A 400 75.80 -103.41 -25.56
CA THR A 400 76.99 -103.47 -26.43
C THR A 400 78.30 -103.74 -25.67
N GLU A 401 78.45 -103.26 -24.43
CA GLU A 401 79.65 -103.53 -23.63
C GLU A 401 79.75 -104.98 -23.14
N ASN A 402 78.61 -105.64 -22.91
CA ASN A 402 78.56 -106.97 -22.31
C ASN A 402 78.40 -108.13 -23.31
N ASN A 403 78.24 -107.86 -24.62
CA ASN A 403 78.07 -108.88 -25.65
C ASN A 403 78.99 -108.66 -26.86
N SER A 404 80.04 -109.48 -26.98
CA SER A 404 80.98 -109.49 -28.11
C SER A 404 80.38 -109.92 -29.46
N SER A 405 79.08 -110.26 -29.49
CA SER A 405 78.29 -110.59 -30.69
C SER A 405 77.33 -109.48 -31.14
N ALA A 406 77.41 -108.28 -30.54
CA ALA A 406 76.51 -107.16 -30.85
C ALA A 406 76.67 -106.67 -32.32
N SER A 407 75.54 -106.48 -33.01
CA SER A 407 75.50 -106.04 -34.42
C SER A 407 75.99 -104.60 -34.59
N SER A 408 76.85 -104.35 -35.58
CA SER A 408 77.35 -103.00 -35.94
C SER A 408 76.23 -102.00 -36.31
N TYR A 409 75.04 -102.51 -36.69
CA TYR A 409 73.87 -101.68 -36.94
C TYR A 409 73.30 -101.05 -35.66
N LEU A 410 73.33 -101.78 -34.54
CA LEU A 410 72.86 -101.30 -33.23
C LEU A 410 73.73 -100.14 -32.71
N ILE A 411 75.05 -100.23 -32.91
CA ILE A 411 76.01 -99.15 -32.63
C ILE A 411 75.69 -97.91 -33.49
N THR A 412 75.28 -98.12 -34.76
CA THR A 412 74.90 -97.03 -35.66
C THR A 412 73.59 -96.35 -35.24
N VAL A 413 72.59 -97.13 -34.81
CA VAL A 413 71.34 -96.59 -34.24
C VAL A 413 71.63 -95.80 -32.98
N ASN A 414 72.50 -96.31 -32.09
CA ASN A 414 72.90 -95.60 -30.88
C ASN A 414 73.53 -94.24 -31.20
N LYS A 415 74.45 -94.20 -32.17
CA LYS A 415 75.04 -92.93 -32.63
C LYS A 415 74.01 -91.96 -33.19
N LYS A 416 72.99 -92.44 -33.91
CA LYS A 416 71.91 -91.59 -34.43
C LYS A 416 71.01 -91.04 -33.32
N LEU A 417 70.73 -91.84 -32.29
CA LEU A 417 69.96 -91.38 -31.12
C LEU A 417 70.77 -90.40 -30.27
N LEU A 418 72.06 -90.63 -30.07
CA LEU A 418 72.97 -89.69 -29.41
C LEU A 418 73.08 -88.36 -30.14
N ALA A 419 73.08 -88.38 -31.48
CA ALA A 419 73.07 -87.15 -32.29
C ALA A 419 71.79 -86.31 -32.11
N LEU A 420 70.69 -86.90 -31.62
CA LEU A 420 69.44 -86.18 -31.29
C LEU A 420 69.45 -85.58 -29.88
N ILE A 421 70.45 -85.90 -29.05
CA ILE A 421 70.54 -85.49 -27.65
C ILE A 421 71.82 -84.65 -27.45
N SER A 422 71.80 -83.39 -27.92
CA SER A 422 72.81 -82.41 -27.52
C SER A 422 72.34 -81.66 -26.27
N GLU A 423 72.90 -81.99 -25.11
CA GLU A 423 72.45 -81.46 -23.80
C GLU A 423 72.62 -79.93 -23.68
N GLU A 424 73.61 -79.37 -24.38
CA GLU A 424 73.94 -77.94 -24.38
C GLU A 424 73.04 -77.14 -25.33
N GLU A 425 72.80 -77.65 -26.54
CA GLU A 425 71.92 -77.01 -27.53
C GLU A 425 70.46 -76.99 -27.04
N LEU A 426 70.00 -78.09 -26.44
CA LEU A 426 68.64 -78.20 -25.88
C LEU A 426 68.37 -77.22 -24.74
N TRP A 427 69.37 -76.98 -23.88
CA TRP A 427 69.22 -75.99 -22.81
C TRP A 427 69.15 -74.56 -23.36
N GLN A 428 69.91 -74.25 -24.41
CA GLN A 428 69.85 -72.93 -25.05
C GLN A 428 68.52 -72.70 -25.76
N ASP A 429 68.00 -73.69 -26.48
CA ASP A 429 66.68 -73.60 -27.12
C ASP A 429 65.57 -73.42 -26.08
N PHE A 430 65.61 -74.20 -25.00
CA PHE A 430 64.71 -74.03 -23.87
C PHE A 430 64.79 -72.60 -23.31
N LYS A 431 66.02 -72.11 -23.08
CA LYS A 431 66.27 -70.77 -22.53
C LYS A 431 65.64 -69.70 -23.41
N ILE A 432 65.86 -69.76 -24.73
CA ILE A 432 65.32 -68.82 -25.70
C ILE A 432 63.79 -68.83 -25.70
N GLN A 433 63.16 -70.01 -25.73
CA GLN A 433 61.70 -70.09 -25.74
C GLN A 433 61.08 -69.65 -24.40
N PHE A 434 61.76 -69.90 -23.29
CA PHE A 434 61.33 -69.46 -21.97
C PHE A 434 61.45 -67.93 -21.82
N GLU A 435 62.54 -67.33 -22.30
CA GLU A 435 62.74 -65.87 -22.24
C GLU A 435 61.80 -65.09 -23.19
N LYS A 436 61.23 -65.73 -24.21
CA LYS A 436 60.11 -65.12 -24.97
C LYS A 436 58.86 -64.89 -24.12
N ILE A 437 58.68 -65.69 -23.07
CA ILE A 437 57.52 -65.60 -22.17
C ILE A 437 57.87 -64.74 -20.95
N ARG A 438 59.08 -64.94 -20.40
CA ARG A 438 59.60 -64.21 -19.25
C ARG A 438 60.93 -63.56 -19.62
N PRO A 439 60.90 -62.37 -20.24
CA PRO A 439 62.11 -61.66 -20.65
C PRO A 439 63.11 -61.51 -19.50
N ASP A 440 64.38 -61.76 -19.78
CA ASP A 440 65.51 -61.63 -18.85
C ASP A 440 65.49 -62.51 -17.60
N PHE A 441 64.58 -63.49 -17.50
CA PHE A 441 64.44 -64.31 -16.30
C PHE A 441 65.75 -64.97 -15.84
N PHE A 442 66.48 -65.62 -16.75
CA PHE A 442 67.72 -66.29 -16.36
C PHE A 442 68.87 -65.32 -16.09
N ASN A 443 68.87 -64.17 -16.77
CA ASN A 443 69.86 -63.12 -16.55
C ASN A 443 69.71 -62.58 -15.13
N LYS A 444 68.49 -62.17 -14.74
CA LYS A 444 68.18 -61.70 -13.38
C LYS A 444 68.41 -62.77 -12.33
N LEU A 445 68.05 -64.02 -12.62
CA LEU A 445 68.26 -65.14 -11.71
C LEU A 445 69.76 -65.41 -11.46
N LYS A 446 70.60 -65.30 -12.50
CA LYS A 446 72.05 -65.42 -12.37
C LYS A 446 72.69 -64.20 -11.69
N GLU A 447 72.18 -63.00 -11.91
CA GLU A 447 72.64 -61.80 -11.19
C GLU A 447 72.35 -61.92 -9.68
N HIS A 448 71.14 -62.36 -9.32
CA HIS A 448 70.74 -62.52 -7.92
C HIS A 448 71.43 -63.71 -7.24
N THR A 449 71.61 -64.83 -7.95
CA THR A 449 72.22 -66.05 -7.38
C THR A 449 73.18 -66.72 -8.36
N PRO A 450 74.42 -66.21 -8.45
CA PRO A 450 75.44 -66.71 -9.40
C PRO A 450 75.85 -68.18 -9.17
N SER A 451 75.57 -68.74 -7.99
CA SER A 451 75.95 -70.11 -7.59
C SER A 451 75.01 -71.22 -8.10
N LEU A 452 73.95 -70.86 -8.82
CA LEU A 452 73.01 -71.81 -9.40
C LEU A 452 73.65 -72.53 -10.60
N SER A 453 73.60 -73.86 -10.56
CA SER A 453 73.99 -74.71 -11.69
C SER A 453 72.94 -74.67 -12.81
N ILE A 454 73.26 -75.16 -14.00
CA ILE A 454 72.28 -75.29 -15.10
C ILE A 454 71.05 -76.11 -14.65
N ASN A 455 71.25 -77.18 -13.87
CA ASN A 455 70.16 -77.98 -13.33
C ASN A 455 69.33 -77.20 -12.28
N ASP A 456 69.96 -76.28 -11.56
CA ASP A 456 69.22 -75.37 -10.67
C ASP A 456 68.34 -74.40 -11.46
N LEU A 457 68.88 -73.82 -12.54
CA LEU A 457 68.13 -72.93 -13.42
C LEU A 457 66.94 -73.66 -14.07
N LYS A 458 67.16 -74.90 -14.54
CA LYS A 458 66.08 -75.80 -15.01
C LYS A 458 65.03 -75.98 -13.90
N HIS A 459 65.45 -76.28 -12.68
CA HIS A 459 64.52 -76.45 -11.56
C HIS A 459 63.76 -75.18 -11.17
N CYS A 460 64.39 -73.99 -11.24
CA CYS A 460 63.71 -72.71 -11.02
C CYS A 460 62.59 -72.49 -12.03
N THR A 461 62.75 -72.94 -13.28
CA THR A 461 61.66 -72.86 -14.27
C THR A 461 60.44 -73.68 -13.89
N TYR A 462 60.64 -74.85 -13.26
CA TYR A 462 59.54 -75.66 -12.75
C TYR A 462 58.82 -74.98 -11.58
N ILE A 463 59.56 -74.25 -10.75
CA ILE A 463 59.00 -73.55 -9.60
C ILE A 463 58.17 -72.35 -10.09
N ILE A 464 58.73 -71.45 -10.91
CA ILE A 464 58.02 -70.26 -11.38
C ILE A 464 56.81 -70.57 -12.28
N SER A 465 56.79 -71.76 -12.87
CA SER A 465 55.64 -72.28 -13.61
C SER A 465 54.59 -72.93 -12.70
N ASN A 466 54.76 -72.80 -11.38
CA ASN A 466 53.88 -73.29 -10.33
C ASN A 466 53.63 -74.81 -10.34
N LEU A 467 54.59 -75.61 -10.82
CA LEU A 467 54.48 -77.07 -10.75
C LEU A 467 54.70 -77.56 -9.31
N LYS A 468 53.95 -78.57 -8.90
CA LYS A 468 54.14 -79.27 -7.62
C LYS A 468 55.31 -80.24 -7.71
N SER A 469 56.01 -80.49 -6.60
CA SER A 469 57.17 -81.41 -6.57
C SER A 469 56.85 -82.80 -7.13
N LYS A 470 55.62 -83.30 -6.91
CA LYS A 470 55.15 -84.58 -7.45
C LYS A 470 55.08 -84.59 -8.99
N GLU A 471 54.62 -83.49 -9.58
CA GLU A 471 54.49 -83.35 -11.04
C GLU A 471 55.87 -83.28 -11.68
N VAL A 472 56.78 -82.49 -11.11
CA VAL A 472 58.19 -82.41 -11.57
C VAL A 472 58.89 -83.76 -11.44
N ALA A 473 58.61 -84.53 -10.38
CA ALA A 473 59.26 -85.81 -10.16
C ALA A 473 58.82 -86.89 -11.15
N GLN A 474 57.51 -86.93 -11.46
CA GLN A 474 57.01 -87.74 -12.58
C GLN A 474 57.65 -87.31 -13.90
N LEU A 475 57.87 -86.00 -14.08
CA LEU A 475 58.37 -85.43 -15.31
C LEU A 475 59.81 -85.82 -15.63
N ILE A 476 60.72 -85.70 -14.66
CA ILE A 476 62.14 -86.04 -14.85
C ILE A 476 62.47 -87.46 -14.38
N ASN A 477 61.44 -88.28 -14.15
CA ASN A 477 61.52 -89.67 -13.70
C ASN A 477 62.47 -89.89 -12.50
N VAL A 478 62.28 -89.10 -11.45
CA VAL A 478 62.97 -89.23 -10.15
C VAL A 478 61.94 -89.36 -9.03
N SER A 479 62.39 -89.67 -7.82
CA SER A 479 61.49 -89.67 -6.67
C SER A 479 61.02 -88.24 -6.34
N PRO A 480 59.75 -88.02 -5.90
CA PRO A 480 59.29 -86.74 -5.37
C PRO A 480 60.23 -86.14 -4.33
N ARG A 481 60.83 -87.01 -3.51
CA ARG A 481 61.84 -86.67 -2.51
C ARG A 481 63.08 -86.01 -3.12
N SER A 482 63.54 -86.49 -4.28
CA SER A 482 64.67 -85.90 -5.01
C SER A 482 64.39 -84.46 -5.43
N VAL A 483 63.18 -84.19 -5.95
CA VAL A 483 62.79 -82.83 -6.35
C VAL A 483 62.65 -81.90 -5.15
N GLU A 484 62.04 -82.36 -4.07
CA GLU A 484 61.95 -81.60 -2.81
C GLU A 484 63.34 -81.23 -2.28
N THR A 485 64.26 -82.19 -2.34
CA THR A 485 65.66 -81.97 -1.92
C THR A 485 66.35 -80.94 -2.82
N THR A 486 66.13 -81.00 -4.14
CA THR A 486 66.66 -79.98 -5.06
C THR A 486 66.04 -78.61 -4.82
N ARG A 487 64.72 -78.50 -4.61
CA ARG A 487 64.07 -77.24 -4.25
C ARG A 487 64.62 -76.66 -2.95
N TYR A 488 64.79 -77.50 -1.94
CA TYR A 488 65.42 -77.09 -0.68
C TYR A 488 66.87 -76.62 -0.86
N ARG A 489 67.64 -77.29 -1.72
CA ARG A 489 69.01 -76.88 -2.05
C ARG A 489 69.05 -75.54 -2.78
N ILE A 490 68.15 -75.33 -3.74
CA ILE A 490 68.00 -74.05 -4.46
C ILE A 490 67.60 -72.94 -3.49
N LYS A 491 66.63 -73.22 -2.60
CA LYS A 491 66.20 -72.31 -1.54
C LYS A 491 67.37 -71.83 -0.68
N LYS A 492 68.22 -72.76 -0.23
CA LYS A 492 69.44 -72.43 0.51
C LYS A 492 70.44 -71.60 -0.31
N LYS A 493 70.64 -71.93 -1.60
CA LYS A 493 71.52 -71.16 -2.49
C LYS A 493 71.04 -69.72 -2.69
N MET A 494 69.71 -69.51 -2.67
CA MET A 494 69.07 -68.20 -2.77
C MET A 494 69.01 -67.41 -1.45
N GLY A 495 69.47 -67.99 -0.33
CA GLY A 495 69.45 -67.33 0.98
C GLY A 495 68.07 -67.24 1.63
N LEU A 496 67.12 -68.09 1.24
CA LEU A 496 65.74 -68.09 1.73
C LEU A 496 65.58 -68.94 3.01
N ASP A 497 64.83 -68.44 4.00
CA ASP A 497 64.52 -69.11 5.27
C ASP A 497 63.44 -70.18 5.13
N LYS A 498 63.33 -71.11 6.09
CA LYS A 498 62.47 -72.33 5.98
C LYS A 498 61.01 -72.04 5.58
N GLU A 499 60.45 -70.89 5.94
CA GLU A 499 59.07 -70.49 5.65
C GLU A 499 58.88 -69.74 4.31
N ASP A 500 59.97 -69.24 3.69
CA ASP A 500 59.86 -68.43 2.46
C ASP A 500 59.45 -69.25 1.23
N ASN A 501 58.57 -68.70 0.39
CA ASN A 501 58.18 -69.37 -0.85
C ASN A 501 59.13 -68.98 -1.99
N ILE A 502 59.85 -69.98 -2.53
CA ILE A 502 60.75 -69.78 -3.68
C ILE A 502 59.99 -69.20 -4.89
N TYR A 503 58.70 -69.52 -5.04
CA TYR A 503 57.86 -68.98 -6.12
C TYR A 503 57.78 -67.45 -6.09
N ASP A 504 57.55 -66.87 -4.90
CA ASP A 504 57.29 -65.43 -4.78
C ASP A 504 58.54 -64.63 -5.17
N LEU A 505 59.72 -65.07 -4.74
CA LEU A 505 61.00 -64.49 -5.17
C LEU A 505 61.21 -64.62 -6.69
N LEU A 506 60.95 -65.80 -7.25
CA LEU A 506 61.09 -66.02 -8.70
C LEU A 506 60.07 -65.23 -9.53
N SER A 507 58.95 -64.80 -8.93
CA SER A 507 57.90 -64.05 -9.63
C SER A 507 58.20 -62.57 -9.80
N VAL A 508 59.10 -62.03 -8.97
CA VAL A 508 59.52 -60.63 -9.01
C VAL A 508 60.85 -60.43 -9.76
N LEU A 509 61.59 -61.51 -10.02
CA LEU A 509 62.71 -61.57 -10.96
C LEU A 509 62.15 -61.73 -12.37
#